data_AF-A0A5J4P872-F1
#
_entry.id   AF-A0A5J4P872-F1
#
_cell.length_a   1.000
_cell.length_b   1.000
_cell.length_c   1.000
_cell.angle_alpha   90.00
_cell.angle_beta   90.00
_cell.angle_gamma   90.00
#
_symmetry.space_group_name_H-M   'P 1'
#
loop_
_entity.id
_entity.type
_entity.pdbx_description
1 polymer ?
#
loop_
_entity_poly.entity_id
_entity_poly.type
_entity_poly.pdbx_seq_one_letter_code
_entity_poly.pdbx_strand_id
1 'polypeptide(L)'
;GKKEYEATNIPTRLTNTWNKNSDFSLFLTHRYNLGVYRDVAMGKDTLSEFVPVTSFIHTAKFEKARHSFLSNADPQDYYKETYIDLGSAMSNDSTSYSSLKNTFGIALLEGFNKYAKAGLTAFLSHKINRYELMSVDSGRRNNYTEQEFYAGGELAKRQGRLLRYNATGEIGVAGKAVGQFRLNGDIDLNFHLWRDTVTFP
;
A
#
# COMPACT_ATOMS: atom_id res chain seq x y z
N GLY A 1 35.04 -13.40 -32.90
CA GLY A 1 34.57 -13.75 -31.55
C GLY A 1 34.74 -12.56 -30.64
N LYS A 2 33.66 -11.94 -30.18
CA LYS A 2 33.73 -10.92 -29.14
C LYS A 2 33.77 -11.65 -27.80
N LYS A 3 34.82 -11.46 -27.01
CA LYS A 3 34.87 -11.93 -25.63
C LYS A 3 33.91 -11.05 -24.85
N GLU A 4 32.75 -11.60 -24.53
CA GLU A 4 31.78 -10.98 -23.65
C GLU A 4 32.35 -11.09 -22.23
N TYR A 5 32.63 -9.96 -21.62
CA TYR A 5 33.09 -9.94 -20.24
C TYR A 5 31.88 -10.14 -19.34
N GLU A 6 31.91 -11.18 -18.51
CA GLU A 6 30.95 -11.34 -17.42
C GLU A 6 30.92 -10.06 -16.59
N ALA A 7 29.73 -9.55 -16.27
CA ALA A 7 29.55 -8.28 -15.57
C ALA A 7 30.34 -8.22 -14.24
N THR A 8 30.57 -9.37 -13.60
CA THR A 8 31.37 -9.53 -12.37
C THR A 8 32.87 -9.28 -12.57
N ASN A 9 33.39 -9.42 -13.79
CA ASN A 9 34.81 -9.24 -14.11
C ASN A 9 35.16 -7.82 -14.56
N ILE A 10 34.16 -6.92 -14.60
CA ILE A 10 34.38 -5.51 -14.89
C ILE A 10 34.93 -4.85 -13.61
N PRO A 11 36.12 -4.23 -13.64
CA PRO A 11 36.69 -3.60 -12.47
C PRO A 11 35.81 -2.41 -12.05
N THR A 12 35.30 -2.45 -10.81
CA THR A 12 34.61 -1.33 -10.18
C THR A 12 35.46 -0.77 -9.05
N ARG A 13 35.19 0.46 -8.63
CA ARG A 13 35.88 1.06 -7.48
C ARG A 13 35.38 0.51 -6.14
N LEU A 14 34.22 -0.16 -6.13
CA LEU A 14 33.53 -0.67 -4.94
C LEU A 14 33.44 -2.20 -5.01
N THR A 15 34.60 -2.86 -5.07
CA THR A 15 34.68 -4.31 -5.27
C THR A 15 34.35 -5.11 -4.01
N ASN A 16 34.48 -4.51 -2.83
CA ASN A 16 34.29 -5.15 -1.52
C ASN A 16 33.13 -4.50 -0.75
N THR A 17 32.01 -4.34 -1.44
CA THR A 17 30.84 -3.59 -0.96
C THR A 17 29.58 -4.45 -1.08
N TRP A 18 28.77 -4.44 -0.03
CA TRP A 18 27.47 -5.09 0.04
C TRP A 18 26.38 -4.07 0.29
N ASN A 19 25.37 -4.11 -0.55
CA ASN A 19 24.12 -3.39 -0.35
C ASN A 19 23.01 -4.41 -0.11
N LYS A 20 22.37 -4.33 1.05
CA LYS A 20 21.24 -5.19 1.40
C LYS A 20 20.03 -4.33 1.72
N ASN A 21 18.96 -4.57 0.99
CA ASN A 21 17.64 -4.09 1.34
C ASN A 21 16.82 -5.27 1.87
N SER A 22 16.14 -5.07 3.00
CA SER A 22 15.24 -6.06 3.59
C SER A 22 13.93 -5.38 3.91
N ASP A 23 12.84 -5.93 3.38
CA ASP A 23 11.49 -5.50 3.66
C ASP A 23 10.71 -6.59 4.38
N PHE A 24 9.73 -6.16 5.17
CA PHE A 24 8.76 -6.99 5.84
C PHE A 24 7.42 -6.26 5.83
N SER A 25 6.38 -6.92 5.35
CA SER A 25 5.02 -6.37 5.32
C SER A 25 4.05 -7.37 5.91
N LEU A 26 3.23 -6.89 6.85
CA LEU A 26 2.11 -7.62 7.42
C LEU A 26 0.82 -6.86 7.11
N PHE A 27 -0.19 -7.60 6.65
CA PHE A 27 -1.49 -7.04 6.32
C PHE A 27 -2.59 -7.85 7.00
N LEU A 28 -3.45 -7.17 7.74
CA LEU A 28 -4.57 -7.75 8.45
C LEU A 28 -5.83 -6.98 8.11
N THR A 29 -6.83 -7.66 7.56
CA THR A 29 -8.14 -7.04 7.27
C THR A 29 -9.26 -7.87 7.86
N HIS A 30 -10.15 -7.21 8.57
CA HIS A 30 -11.38 -7.78 9.10
C HIS A 30 -12.56 -7.02 8.54
N ARG A 31 -13.60 -7.77 8.15
CA ARG A 31 -14.86 -7.21 7.65
C ARG A 31 -16.01 -7.82 8.43
N TYR A 32 -16.84 -6.96 9.01
CA TYR A 32 -18.04 -7.35 9.73
C TYR A 32 -19.27 -6.84 8.98
N ASN A 33 -20.15 -7.76 8.59
CA ASN A 33 -21.32 -7.45 7.78
C ASN A 33 -22.58 -7.41 8.65
N LEU A 34 -23.32 -6.30 8.58
CA LEU A 34 -24.65 -6.14 9.14
C LEU A 34 -25.68 -6.14 8.01
N GLY A 35 -26.75 -6.90 8.16
CA GLY A 35 -27.70 -7.15 7.10
C GLY A 35 -29.10 -7.48 7.61
N VAL A 36 -30.00 -7.70 6.66
CA VAL A 36 -31.40 -8.07 6.92
C VAL A 36 -31.65 -9.43 6.29
N TYR A 37 -32.45 -10.26 6.95
CA TYR A 37 -32.94 -11.50 6.38
C TYR A 37 -34.11 -11.18 5.45
N ARG A 38 -34.03 -11.68 4.21
CA ARG A 38 -35.10 -11.59 3.24
C ARG A 38 -35.60 -13.00 2.94
N ASP A 39 -36.90 -13.18 3.06
CA ASP A 39 -37.53 -14.42 2.67
C ASP A 39 -37.67 -14.47 1.14
N VAL A 40 -37.09 -15.50 0.54
CA VAL A 40 -37.15 -15.76 -0.89
C VAL A 40 -37.93 -17.05 -1.09
N ALA A 41 -39.04 -16.96 -1.84
CA ALA A 41 -39.84 -18.12 -2.17
C ALA A 41 -39.11 -18.97 -3.23
N MET A 42 -38.68 -20.17 -2.85
CA MET A 42 -38.20 -21.19 -3.79
C MET A 42 -39.23 -22.33 -3.86
N GLY A 43 -40.16 -22.20 -4.81
CA GLY A 43 -41.20 -23.22 -5.01
C GLY A 43 -42.21 -23.26 -3.87
N LYS A 44 -42.30 -24.39 -3.14
CA LYS A 44 -43.22 -24.57 -1.99
C LYS A 44 -42.62 -24.19 -0.63
N ASP A 45 -41.32 -23.93 -0.56
CA ASP A 45 -40.62 -23.56 0.68
C ASP A 45 -40.10 -22.13 0.65
N THR A 46 -40.01 -21.53 1.84
CA THR A 46 -39.47 -20.19 2.05
C THR A 46 -38.08 -20.30 2.66
N LEU A 47 -37.06 -19.79 1.97
CA LEU A 47 -35.68 -19.73 2.47
C LEU A 47 -35.36 -18.29 2.88
N SER A 48 -34.86 -18.10 4.09
CA SER A 48 -34.39 -16.79 4.56
C SER A 48 -32.93 -16.56 4.14
N GLU A 49 -32.71 -15.63 3.22
CA GLU A 49 -31.38 -15.25 2.73
C GLU A 49 -30.89 -13.98 3.46
N PHE A 50 -29.66 -14.01 3.98
CA PHE A 50 -29.05 -12.85 4.63
C PHE A 50 -28.44 -11.90 3.60
N VAL A 51 -28.96 -10.68 3.52
CA VAL A 51 -28.45 -9.64 2.63
C VAL A 51 -27.65 -8.63 3.46
N PRO A 52 -26.30 -8.59 3.35
CA PRO A 52 -25.49 -7.62 4.05
C PRO A 52 -25.69 -6.22 3.46
N VAL A 53 -26.20 -5.31 4.28
CA VAL A 53 -26.54 -3.93 3.90
C VAL A 53 -25.37 -2.99 4.15
N THR A 54 -24.78 -3.13 5.33
CA THR A 54 -23.68 -2.31 5.82
C THR A 54 -22.52 -3.23 6.19
N SER A 55 -21.30 -2.81 5.93
CA SER A 55 -20.10 -3.55 6.33
C SER A 55 -19.11 -2.61 6.99
N PHE A 56 -18.66 -2.97 8.19
CA PHE A 56 -17.53 -2.33 8.84
C PHE A 56 -16.26 -3.05 8.44
N ILE A 57 -15.26 -2.29 8.01
CA ILE A 57 -13.99 -2.79 7.52
C ILE A 57 -12.90 -2.18 8.39
N HIS A 58 -12.04 -3.00 8.96
CA HIS A 58 -10.82 -2.54 9.62
C HIS A 58 -9.61 -3.22 8.99
N THR A 59 -8.65 -2.41 8.57
CA THR A 59 -7.42 -2.85 7.93
C THR A 59 -6.22 -2.27 8.67
N ALA A 60 -5.37 -3.15 9.20
CA ALA A 60 -4.08 -2.79 9.78
C ALA A 60 -2.97 -3.27 8.84
N LYS A 61 -2.12 -2.33 8.42
CA LYS A 61 -0.95 -2.60 7.59
C LYS A 61 0.30 -2.18 8.33
N PHE A 62 1.21 -3.12 8.57
CA PHE A 62 2.51 -2.86 9.17
C PHE A 62 3.60 -3.15 8.16
N GLU A 63 4.50 -2.20 7.94
CA GLU A 63 5.64 -2.33 7.04
C GLU A 63 6.91 -1.96 7.78
N LYS A 64 7.97 -2.72 7.55
CA LYS A 64 9.30 -2.42 8.06
C LYS A 64 10.29 -2.64 6.92
N ALA A 65 11.12 -1.65 6.67
CA ALA A 65 12.21 -1.76 5.70
C ALA A 65 13.52 -1.40 6.38
N ARG A 66 14.58 -2.10 6.02
CA ARG A 66 15.94 -1.80 6.46
C ARG A 66 16.87 -1.85 5.27
N HIS A 67 17.56 -0.74 5.07
CA HIS A 67 18.67 -0.63 4.15
C HIS A 67 19.97 -0.69 4.94
N SER A 68 20.89 -1.55 4.53
CA SER A 68 22.24 -1.60 5.08
C SER A 68 23.26 -1.59 3.97
N PHE A 69 24.26 -0.72 4.10
CA PHE A 69 25.37 -0.58 3.18
C PHE A 69 26.66 -0.83 3.96
N LEU A 70 27.40 -1.87 3.55
CA LEU A 70 28.68 -2.22 4.14
C LEU A 70 29.75 -2.19 3.06
N SER A 71 30.83 -1.46 3.30
CA SER A 71 32.01 -1.45 2.44
C SER A 71 33.22 -1.73 3.31
N ASN A 72 33.98 -2.76 2.97
CA ASN A 72 35.16 -3.19 3.73
C ASN A 72 36.45 -2.58 3.18
N ALA A 73 36.41 -1.95 2.01
CA ALA A 73 37.56 -1.29 1.39
C ALA A 73 37.07 -0.16 0.49
N ASP A 74 36.82 1.00 1.09
CA ASP A 74 36.48 2.21 0.35
C ASP A 74 37.73 2.77 -0.36
N PRO A 75 37.61 3.25 -1.61
CA PRO A 75 38.71 3.96 -2.27
C PRO A 75 39.10 5.20 -1.47
N GLN A 76 40.40 5.54 -1.46
CA GLN A 76 40.86 6.77 -0.83
C GLN A 76 40.15 8.00 -1.42
N ASP A 77 39.77 8.93 -0.55
CA ASP A 77 39.04 10.16 -0.87
C ASP A 77 37.72 9.96 -1.64
N TYR A 78 37.12 8.77 -1.57
CA TYR A 78 35.85 8.49 -2.26
C TYR A 78 34.68 9.28 -1.67
N TYR A 79 34.63 9.41 -0.34
CA TYR A 79 33.67 10.24 0.35
C TYR A 79 34.35 11.54 0.79
N LYS A 80 33.78 12.68 0.38
CA LYS A 80 34.32 14.01 0.67
C LYS A 80 34.35 14.32 2.18
N GLU A 81 33.48 13.67 2.94
CA GLU A 81 33.28 13.92 4.36
C GLU A 81 33.14 12.57 5.10
N THR A 82 34.14 12.20 5.89
CA THR A 82 34.17 10.97 6.68
C THR A 82 34.10 11.33 8.17
N TYR A 83 32.93 11.17 8.79
CA TYR A 83 32.69 11.70 10.13
C TYR A 83 32.96 10.71 11.28
N ILE A 84 32.96 9.40 11.01
CA ILE A 84 32.93 8.37 12.08
C ILE A 84 34.16 7.44 12.05
N ASP A 85 34.84 7.30 10.91
CA ASP A 85 36.02 6.43 10.79
C ASP A 85 37.10 7.05 9.89
N LEU A 86 37.97 7.89 10.47
CA LEU A 86 39.08 8.54 9.76
C LEU A 86 40.28 7.59 9.53
N GLY A 87 40.25 6.35 10.04
CA GLY A 87 41.40 5.45 10.07
C GLY A 87 41.22 4.14 9.31
N SER A 88 40.01 3.58 9.31
CA SER A 88 39.65 2.42 8.50
C SER A 88 38.80 2.91 7.32
N ALA A 89 39.25 2.70 6.08
CA ALA A 89 38.44 2.97 4.89
C ALA A 89 37.28 1.96 4.77
N MET A 90 36.38 1.99 5.75
CA MET A 90 35.26 1.09 5.92
C MET A 90 34.00 1.91 6.22
N SER A 91 32.93 1.67 5.45
CA SER A 91 31.64 2.33 5.63
C SER A 91 30.59 1.31 6.06
N ASN A 92 29.85 1.59 7.12
CA ASN A 92 28.76 0.75 7.61
C ASN A 92 27.54 1.61 7.94
N ASP A 93 26.66 1.81 6.96
CA ASP A 93 25.44 2.58 7.11
C ASP A 93 24.21 1.68 7.22
N SER A 94 23.26 2.09 8.06
CA SER A 94 21.98 1.41 8.22
C SER A 94 20.86 2.41 8.45
N THR A 95 19.94 2.48 7.48
CA THR A 95 18.68 3.20 7.60
C THR A 95 17.53 2.24 7.86
N SER A 96 16.62 2.57 8.78
CA SER A 96 15.45 1.74 9.08
C SER A 96 14.16 2.57 9.02
N TYR A 97 13.13 1.98 8.43
CA TYR A 97 11.80 2.54 8.25
C TYR A 97 10.79 1.59 8.88
N SER A 98 9.79 2.15 9.57
CA SER A 98 8.64 1.39 10.06
C SER A 98 7.37 2.21 9.88
N SER A 99 6.31 1.58 9.37
CA SER A 99 5.03 2.23 9.14
C SER A 99 3.88 1.37 9.65
N LEU A 100 2.94 2.00 10.33
CA LEU A 100 1.68 1.39 10.74
C LEU A 100 0.54 2.23 10.19
N LYS A 101 -0.22 1.70 9.22
CA LYS A 101 -1.44 2.31 8.69
C LYS A 101 -2.66 1.53 9.20
N ASN A 102 -3.49 2.18 10.00
CA ASN A 102 -4.81 1.67 10.39
C ASN A 102 -5.87 2.37 9.54
N THR A 103 -6.76 1.62 8.91
CA THR A 103 -7.84 2.14 8.08
C THR A 103 -9.16 1.57 8.54
N PHE A 104 -10.10 2.44 8.84
CA PHE A 104 -11.46 2.09 9.23
C PHE A 104 -12.41 2.57 8.15
N GLY A 105 -13.19 1.64 7.60
CA GLY A 105 -14.15 1.91 6.55
C GLY A 105 -15.55 1.44 6.91
N ILE A 106 -16.55 2.14 6.39
CA ILE A 106 -17.95 1.76 6.41
C ILE A 106 -18.40 1.66 4.95
N ALA A 107 -18.79 0.47 4.53
CA ALA A 107 -19.28 0.18 3.19
C ALA A 107 -20.79 -0.07 3.22
N LEU A 108 -21.49 0.48 2.23
CA LEU A 108 -22.91 0.24 1.95
C LEU A 108 -23.00 -0.51 0.62
N LEU A 109 -23.73 -1.63 0.62
CA LEU A 109 -23.81 -2.49 -0.56
C LEU A 109 -24.70 -1.89 -1.66
N GLU A 110 -24.30 -2.09 -2.91
CA GLU A 110 -25.09 -1.79 -4.11
C GLU A 110 -26.50 -2.40 -3.98
N GLY A 111 -27.54 -1.58 -4.14
CA GLY A 111 -28.93 -2.03 -4.10
C GLY A 111 -29.58 -2.06 -2.72
N PHE A 112 -28.92 -1.56 -1.66
CA PHE A 112 -29.55 -1.40 -0.33
C PHE A 112 -30.84 -0.57 -0.36
N ASN A 113 -30.91 0.42 -1.24
CA ASN A 113 -32.10 1.22 -1.50
C ASN A 113 -32.37 1.25 -3.01
N LYS A 114 -33.63 1.38 -3.44
CA LYS A 114 -34.02 1.51 -4.86
C LYS A 114 -33.29 2.64 -5.60
N TYR A 115 -32.79 3.63 -4.85
CA TYR A 115 -32.01 4.76 -5.35
C TYR A 115 -30.48 4.52 -5.34
N ALA A 116 -29.96 3.53 -4.61
CA ALA A 116 -28.53 3.27 -4.45
C ALA A 116 -28.06 2.16 -5.42
N LYS A 117 -27.94 2.50 -6.72
CA LYS A 117 -27.47 1.57 -7.77
C LYS A 117 -25.95 1.39 -7.83
N ALA A 118 -25.24 1.85 -6.81
CA ALA A 118 -23.80 1.71 -6.63
C ALA A 118 -23.52 1.51 -5.14
N GLY A 119 -22.52 0.69 -4.83
CA GLY A 119 -21.97 0.59 -3.49
C GLY A 119 -21.15 1.84 -3.14
N LEU A 120 -21.24 2.25 -1.89
CA LEU A 120 -20.53 3.42 -1.37
C LEU A 120 -19.74 3.01 -0.14
N THR A 121 -18.44 3.24 -0.14
CA THR A 121 -17.59 3.08 1.04
C THR A 121 -17.04 4.43 1.44
N ALA A 122 -17.07 4.75 2.72
CA ALA A 122 -16.33 5.88 3.29
C ALA A 122 -15.28 5.31 4.27
N PHE A 123 -14.07 5.84 4.26
CA PHE A 123 -13.01 5.38 5.15
C PHE A 123 -12.13 6.50 5.68
N LEU A 124 -11.55 6.26 6.84
CA LEU A 124 -10.55 7.09 7.49
C LEU A 124 -9.31 6.25 7.73
N SER A 125 -8.13 6.82 7.46
CA SER A 125 -6.86 6.15 7.71
C SER A 125 -5.95 7.00 8.58
N HIS A 126 -5.30 6.35 9.54
CA HIS A 126 -4.24 6.92 10.35
C HIS A 126 -2.94 6.15 10.10
N LYS A 127 -1.92 6.84 9.60
CA LYS A 127 -0.61 6.28 9.28
C LYS A 127 0.46 6.92 10.15
N ILE A 128 1.23 6.09 10.83
CA ILE A 128 2.37 6.49 11.65
C ILE A 128 3.63 5.99 10.97
N ASN A 129 4.52 6.89 10.59
CA ASN A 129 5.82 6.57 10.00
C ASN A 129 6.93 6.88 11.00
N ARG A 130 7.85 5.95 11.17
CA ARG A 130 9.05 6.11 11.98
C ARG A 130 10.27 5.88 11.12
N TYR A 131 11.16 6.87 11.10
CA TYR A 131 12.45 6.80 10.41
C TYR A 131 13.56 6.82 11.45
N GLU A 132 14.46 5.86 11.33
CA GLU A 132 15.66 5.75 12.15
C GLU A 132 16.86 5.88 11.22
N LEU A 133 17.56 7.02 11.35
CA LEU A 133 18.75 7.37 10.58
C LEU A 133 19.99 7.32 11.46
N MET A 134 21.15 7.05 10.86
CA MET A 134 22.43 7.20 11.55
C MET A 134 22.71 8.70 11.77
N SER A 135 23.12 9.06 13.00
CA SER A 135 23.54 10.42 13.31
C SER A 135 25.05 10.58 13.12
N VAL A 136 25.47 11.82 12.89
CA VAL A 136 26.89 12.21 12.75
C VAL A 136 27.65 12.05 14.08
N ASP A 137 26.94 12.11 15.22
CA ASP A 137 27.51 11.84 16.55
C ASP A 137 27.48 10.35 16.88
N SER A 138 28.64 9.79 17.23
CA SER A 138 28.82 8.41 17.66
C SER A 138 27.90 8.05 18.84
N GLY A 139 26.85 7.26 18.57
CA GLY A 139 25.98 6.65 19.59
C GLY A 139 24.56 7.23 19.72
N ARG A 140 24.19 8.26 18.96
CA ARG A 140 22.80 8.76 18.95
C ARG A 140 22.09 8.34 17.66
N ARG A 141 20.99 7.60 17.78
CA ARG A 141 20.08 7.30 16.65
C ARG A 141 19.01 8.38 16.62
N ASN A 142 18.89 9.11 15.50
CA ASN A 142 17.88 10.14 15.40
C ASN A 142 16.56 9.50 14.94
N ASN A 143 15.50 9.77 15.69
CA ASN A 143 14.18 9.17 15.48
C ASN A 143 13.21 10.25 15.03
N TYR A 144 12.68 10.10 13.82
CA TYR A 144 11.64 10.98 13.30
C TYR A 144 10.33 10.21 13.24
N THR A 145 9.29 10.75 13.89
CA THR A 145 7.93 10.20 13.84
C THR A 145 7.02 11.16 13.11
N GLU A 146 6.37 10.68 12.07
CA GLU A 146 5.38 11.44 11.30
C GLU A 146 4.01 10.79 11.44
N GLN A 147 2.99 11.62 11.63
CA GLN A 147 1.60 11.20 11.67
C GLN A 147 0.87 11.79 10.48
N GLU A 148 0.08 10.96 9.83
CA GLU A 148 -0.64 11.26 8.60
C GLU A 148 -2.08 10.77 8.76
N PHE A 149 -3.04 11.67 8.56
CA PHE A 149 -4.45 11.32 8.57
C PHE A 149 -5.06 11.53 7.19
N TYR A 150 -5.81 10.53 6.74
CA TYR A 150 -6.47 10.53 5.45
C TYR A 150 -7.97 10.28 5.63
N ALA A 151 -8.76 10.90 4.76
CA ALA A 151 -10.18 10.64 4.61
C ALA A 151 -10.45 10.33 3.14
N GLY A 152 -11.28 9.34 2.88
CA GLY A 152 -11.55 8.91 1.52
C GLY A 152 -12.88 8.19 1.37
N GLY A 153 -13.20 7.88 0.12
CA GLY A 153 -14.37 7.10 -0.23
C GLY A 153 -14.16 6.32 -1.52
N GLU A 154 -14.93 5.26 -1.65
CA GLU A 154 -15.02 4.41 -2.84
C GLU A 154 -16.47 4.41 -3.31
N LEU A 155 -16.68 4.62 -4.61
CA LEU A 155 -17.94 4.41 -5.30
C LEU A 155 -17.74 3.25 -6.28
N ALA A 156 -18.40 2.13 -6.04
CA ALA A 156 -18.22 0.94 -6.85
C ALA A 156 -19.54 0.34 -7.30
N LYS A 157 -19.67 0.08 -8.59
CA LYS A 157 -20.79 -0.66 -9.18
C LYS A 157 -20.28 -1.96 -9.77
N ARG A 158 -20.61 -3.08 -9.14
CA ARG A 158 -20.06 -4.40 -9.47
C ARG A 158 -21.10 -5.33 -10.10
N GLN A 159 -22.39 -5.16 -9.78
CA GLN A 159 -23.46 -6.05 -10.25
C GLN A 159 -24.10 -5.62 -11.58
N GLY A 160 -23.62 -4.53 -12.21
CA GLY A 160 -24.10 -4.08 -13.50
C GLY A 160 -23.81 -5.06 -14.64
N ARG A 161 -24.82 -5.35 -15.49
CA ARG A 161 -24.67 -6.22 -16.68
C ARG A 161 -23.91 -5.55 -17.83
N LEU A 162 -24.02 -4.24 -17.97
CA LEU A 162 -23.45 -3.45 -19.09
C LEU A 162 -22.22 -2.64 -18.70
N LEU A 163 -22.22 -2.08 -17.49
CA LEU A 163 -21.20 -1.17 -17.00
C LEU A 163 -20.88 -1.52 -15.55
N ARG A 164 -19.61 -1.79 -15.30
CA ARG A 164 -19.02 -1.89 -13.96
C ARG A 164 -18.00 -0.77 -13.82
N TYR A 165 -17.94 -0.16 -12.65
CA TYR A 165 -16.96 0.87 -12.37
C TYR A 165 -16.54 0.80 -10.92
N ASN A 166 -15.34 1.26 -10.65
CA ASN A 166 -14.82 1.48 -9.32
C ASN A 166 -14.08 2.81 -9.32
N ALA A 167 -14.38 3.69 -8.38
CA ALA A 167 -13.69 4.96 -8.23
C ALA A 167 -13.39 5.20 -6.74
N THR A 168 -12.11 5.34 -6.41
CA THR A 168 -11.64 5.56 -5.04
C THR A 168 -10.87 6.86 -4.96
N GLY A 169 -11.29 7.75 -4.06
CA GLY A 169 -10.61 8.99 -3.74
C GLY A 169 -10.15 9.01 -2.27
N GLU A 170 -8.92 9.46 -2.02
CA GLU A 170 -8.35 9.67 -0.68
C GLU A 170 -7.71 11.06 -0.65
N ILE A 171 -7.98 11.83 0.40
CA ILE A 171 -7.36 13.13 0.66
C ILE A 171 -6.68 13.13 2.03
N GLY A 172 -5.50 13.72 2.13
CA GLY A 172 -4.82 13.94 3.38
C GLY A 172 -5.38 15.15 4.10
N VAL A 173 -5.93 14.94 5.29
CA VAL A 173 -6.69 15.95 6.05
C VAL A 173 -5.91 16.54 7.21
N ALA A 174 -4.91 15.83 7.75
CA ALA A 174 -4.11 16.33 8.85
C ALA A 174 -2.69 15.73 8.89
N GLY A 175 -1.81 16.41 9.63
CA GLY A 175 -0.41 16.04 9.77
C GLY A 175 0.39 16.28 8.49
N LYS A 176 1.36 15.40 8.21
CA LYS A 176 2.20 15.49 7.00
C LYS A 176 1.45 15.17 5.70
N ALA A 177 0.21 14.67 5.81
CA ALA A 177 -0.61 14.32 4.67
C ALA A 177 -1.36 15.51 4.06
N VAL A 178 -1.45 16.66 4.73
CA VAL A 178 -2.21 17.81 4.21
C VAL A 178 -1.70 18.21 2.83
N GLY A 179 -2.61 18.26 1.85
CA GLY A 179 -2.31 18.57 0.45
C GLY A 179 -2.01 17.35 -0.43
N GLN A 180 -1.92 16.15 0.15
CA GLN A 180 -1.85 14.91 -0.63
C GLN A 180 -3.26 14.51 -1.07
N PHE A 181 -3.42 14.18 -2.34
CA PHE A 181 -4.65 13.59 -2.87
C PHE A 181 -4.29 12.38 -3.73
N ARG A 182 -5.16 11.37 -3.70
CA ARG A 182 -5.02 10.16 -4.50
C ARG A 182 -6.38 9.82 -5.08
N LEU A 183 -6.39 9.55 -6.38
CA LEU A 183 -7.60 9.18 -7.10
C LEU A 183 -7.26 7.99 -8.00
N ASN A 184 -7.99 6.90 -7.82
CA ASN A 184 -7.92 5.71 -8.65
C ASN A 184 -9.30 5.44 -9.22
N GLY A 185 -9.38 4.99 -10.47
CA GLY A 185 -10.65 4.61 -11.08
C GLY A 185 -10.46 3.60 -12.19
N ASP A 186 -11.37 2.63 -12.23
CA ASP A 186 -11.41 1.53 -13.18
C ASP A 186 -12.83 1.44 -13.75
N ILE A 187 -12.96 1.18 -15.05
CA ILE A 187 -14.24 1.11 -15.76
C ILE A 187 -14.23 -0.08 -16.71
N ASP A 188 -15.11 -1.05 -16.47
CA ASP A 188 -15.31 -2.19 -17.36
C ASP A 188 -16.65 -2.07 -18.09
N LEU A 189 -16.61 -2.22 -19.41
CA LEU A 189 -17.78 -2.20 -20.28
C LEU A 189 -18.00 -3.58 -20.89
N ASN A 190 -19.20 -4.12 -20.71
CA ASN A 190 -19.63 -5.38 -21.31
C ASN A 190 -20.81 -5.10 -22.25
N PHE A 191 -20.58 -5.14 -23.57
CA PHE A 191 -21.64 -5.05 -24.57
C PHE A 191 -21.80 -6.41 -25.27
N HIS A 192 -23.05 -6.84 -25.43
CA HIS A 192 -23.37 -8.07 -26.15
C HIS A 192 -23.58 -7.73 -27.62
N LEU A 193 -22.66 -8.15 -28.49
CA LEU A 193 -22.78 -7.98 -29.94
C LEU A 193 -23.12 -9.35 -30.54
N TRP A 194 -24.41 -9.64 -30.71
CA TRP A 194 -24.91 -10.90 -31.26
C TRP A 194 -24.50 -12.13 -30.43
N ARG A 195 -24.02 -13.23 -31.03
CA ARG A 195 -23.69 -14.49 -30.32
C ARG A 195 -22.37 -14.43 -29.53
N ASP A 196 -21.73 -13.27 -29.42
CA ASP A 196 -20.44 -13.14 -28.76
C ASP A 196 -20.35 -11.95 -27.82
N THR A 197 -19.63 -12.12 -26.71
CA THR A 197 -19.43 -11.08 -25.68
C THR A 197 -17.99 -10.58 -25.77
N VAL A 198 -17.81 -9.31 -26.15
CA VAL A 198 -16.48 -8.68 -26.18
C VAL A 198 -16.30 -7.86 -24.90
N THR A 199 -15.25 -8.17 -24.16
CA THR A 199 -14.86 -7.49 -22.92
C THR A 199 -13.66 -6.58 -23.22
N PHE A 200 -13.75 -5.29 -22.84
CA PHE A 200 -12.61 -4.38 -22.88
C PHE A 200 -12.12 -4.10 -21.46
N PRO A 201 -10.84 -4.37 -21.15
CA PRO A 201 -10.20 -3.99 -19.88
C PRO A 201 -9.82 -2.51 -19.83
#